data_AF-A0A937IAX6-F1
#
_entry.id   AF-A0A937IAX6-F1
#
_cell.length_a   1.000
_cell.length_b   1.000
_cell.length_c   1.000
_cell.angle_alpha   90.00
_cell.angle_beta   90.00
_cell.angle_gamma   90.00
#
_symmetry.space_group_name_H-M   'P 1'
#
loop_
_entity.id
_entity.type
_entity.pdbx_description
1 polymer ?
#
loop_
_entity_poly.entity_id
_entity_poly.type
_entity_poly.pdbx_seq_one_letter_code
_entity_poly.pdbx_strand_id
1 'polypeptide(L)'
;VDLAIQEEVYVTIPRGQAEAMTATVDVDEIIQAPVQESQVMGVVNVMLGNEMIYSGDVVAVQEVAEGGAFKRFVDWISLMFNDSFSE
;
A
#
# COMPACT_ATOMS: atom_id res chain seq x y z
N VAL A 1 -2.35 -0.75 -5.88
CA VAL A 1 -2.27 -1.06 -4.44
C VAL A 1 -1.77 0.20 -3.80
N ASP A 2 -2.55 0.77 -2.90
CA ASP A 2 -2.18 2.03 -2.25
C ASP A 2 -1.31 1.71 -1.03
N LEU A 3 -0.14 2.35 -0.99
CA LEU A 3 0.89 2.15 0.01
C LEU A 3 1.02 3.43 0.86
N ALA A 4 1.10 3.28 2.17
CA ALA A 4 1.28 4.40 3.08
C ALA A 4 2.17 4.01 4.27
N ILE A 5 2.71 5.02 4.94
CA ILE A 5 3.34 4.86 6.25
C ILE A 5 2.21 4.90 7.28
N GLN A 6 2.21 3.96 8.24
CA GLN A 6 1.13 3.86 9.24
C GLN A 6 1.11 5.05 10.21
N GLU A 7 2.25 5.66 10.46
CA GLU A 7 2.41 6.78 11.39
C GLU A 7 2.97 8.02 10.70
N GLU A 8 2.60 9.21 11.21
CA GLU A 8 3.16 10.47 10.75
C GLU A 8 4.61 10.62 11.18
N VAL A 9 5.51 10.91 10.24
CA VAL A 9 6.94 11.03 10.49
C VAL A 9 7.37 12.49 10.46
N TYR A 10 7.93 12.96 11.58
CA TYR A 10 8.48 14.31 11.71
C TYR A 10 10.00 14.24 11.85
N VAL A 11 10.73 14.84 10.91
CA VAL A 11 12.20 14.90 10.93
C VAL A 11 12.66 16.35 11.07
N THR A 12 13.57 16.61 12.02
CA THR A 12 14.16 17.92 12.21
C THR A 12 15.51 17.99 11.51
N ILE A 13 15.65 18.90 10.55
CA ILE A 13 16.88 19.10 9.77
C ILE A 13 17.45 20.51 9.96
N PRO A 14 18.76 20.71 9.75
CA PRO A 14 19.35 22.05 9.79
C PRO A 14 18.75 22.97 8.72
N ARG A 15 18.66 24.26 9.05
CA ARG A 15 18.11 25.26 8.14
C ARG A 15 18.92 25.30 6.83
N GLY A 16 18.21 25.26 5.71
CA GLY A 16 18.81 25.31 4.36
C GLY A 16 19.13 23.95 3.75
N GLN A 17 18.98 22.84 4.49
CA GLN A 17 19.26 21.49 4.02
C GLN A 17 18.02 20.79 3.39
N ALA A 18 16.88 21.48 3.29
CA ALA A 18 15.64 20.88 2.79
C ALA A 18 15.76 20.38 1.33
N GLU A 19 16.51 21.08 0.49
CA GLU A 19 16.71 20.68 -0.92
C GLU A 19 17.62 19.45 -1.07
N ALA A 20 18.43 19.14 -0.05
CA ALA A 20 19.31 17.96 -0.03
C ALA A 20 18.61 16.71 0.52
N MET A 21 17.35 16.82 0.94
CA MET A 21 16.56 15.72 1.46
C MET A 21 15.96 14.91 0.31
N THR A 22 16.17 13.60 0.32
CA THR A 22 15.63 12.65 -0.64
C THR A 22 14.85 11.57 0.09
N ALA A 23 13.61 11.31 -0.31
CA ALA A 23 12.85 10.16 0.17
C ALA A 23 12.79 9.10 -0.94
N THR A 24 13.08 7.86 -0.59
CA THR A 24 13.03 6.72 -1.51
C THR A 24 12.20 5.62 -0.88
N VAL A 25 11.31 5.02 -1.67
CA VAL A 25 10.51 3.88 -1.24
C VAL A 25 11.08 2.64 -1.91
N ASP A 26 11.46 1.66 -1.10
CA ASP A 26 11.93 0.36 -1.54
C ASP A 26 10.81 -0.66 -1.30
N VAL A 27 10.29 -1.25 -2.38
CA VAL A 27 9.13 -2.15 -2.39
C VAL A 27 9.45 -3.29 -3.35
N ASP A 28 8.99 -4.50 -3.02
CA ASP A 28 9.14 -5.65 -3.91
C ASP A 28 8.50 -5.39 -5.29
N GLU A 29 9.23 -5.75 -6.34
CA GLU A 29 8.82 -5.55 -7.74
C GLU A 29 7.54 -6.36 -8.09
N ILE A 30 7.30 -7.47 -7.37
CA ILE A 30 6.17 -8.36 -7.59
C ILE A 30 5.29 -8.38 -6.33
N ILE A 31 4.18 -7.64 -6.38
CA ILE A 31 3.14 -7.68 -5.34
C ILE A 31 2.15 -8.81 -5.67
N GLN A 32 2.16 -9.88 -4.88
CA GLN A 32 1.23 -11.01 -5.02
C GLN A 32 0.00 -10.80 -4.12
N ALA A 33 -1.19 -11.03 -4.66
CA ALA A 33 -2.41 -11.16 -3.86
C ALA A 33 -2.43 -12.53 -3.15
N PRO A 34 -3.13 -12.67 -2.00
CA PRO A 34 -3.90 -11.65 -1.30
C PRO A 34 -3.00 -10.70 -0.49
N VAL A 35 -3.29 -9.40 -0.58
CA VAL A 35 -2.67 -8.37 0.26
C VAL A 35 -3.61 -8.04 1.39
N GLN A 36 -3.15 -8.15 2.63
CA GLN A 36 -3.94 -7.79 3.81
C GLN A 36 -3.79 -6.29 4.12
N GLU A 37 -4.82 -5.70 4.72
CA GLU A 37 -4.72 -4.34 5.27
C GLU A 37 -3.59 -4.28 6.31
N SER A 38 -2.82 -3.19 6.30
CA SER A 38 -1.65 -2.98 7.18
C SER A 38 -0.52 -4.00 7.01
N GLN A 39 -0.52 -4.80 5.94
CA GLN A 39 0.61 -5.68 5.64
C GLN A 39 1.82 -4.84 5.19
N VAL A 40 2.98 -5.09 5.77
CA VAL A 40 4.24 -4.47 5.36
C VAL A 40 4.60 -4.91 3.94
N MET A 41 4.81 -3.93 3.07
CA MET A 41 5.08 -4.09 1.63
C MET A 41 6.50 -3.67 1.27
N GLY A 42 7.17 -2.93 2.15
CA GLY A 42 8.48 -2.37 1.87
C GLY A 42 8.91 -1.39 2.95
N VAL A 43 9.91 -0.59 2.61
CA VAL A 43 10.56 0.35 3.53
C VAL A 43 10.71 1.70 2.84
N VAL A 44 10.34 2.77 3.55
CA VAL A 44 10.67 4.13 3.14
C VAL A 44 11.98 4.53 3.82
N ASN A 45 12.92 5.02 3.02
CA ASN A 45 14.19 5.55 3.48
C ASN A 45 14.25 7.04 3.16
N VAL A 46 14.48 7.86 4.17
CA VAL A 46 14.73 9.29 4.00
C VAL A 46 16.20 9.55 4.22
N MET A 47 16.83 10.17 3.24
CA MET A 47 18.23 10.53 3.21
C MET A 47 18.41 12.05 3.21
N LEU A 48 19.47 12.52 3.86
CA LEU A 48 19.96 13.88 3.75
C LEU A 48 21.37 13.84 3.18
N GLY A 49 21.50 14.12 1.87
CA GLY A 49 22.75 13.88 1.15
C GLY A 49 23.12 12.39 1.15
N ASN A 50 24.14 12.00 1.93
CA ASN A 50 24.63 10.62 2.04
C ASN A 50 24.28 9.94 3.37
N GLU A 51 23.56 10.61 4.26
CA GLU A 51 23.19 10.08 5.58
C GLU A 51 21.72 9.68 5.60
N MET A 52 21.42 8.48 6.09
CA MET A 52 20.05 8.02 6.31
C MET A 52 19.53 8.62 7.63
N ILE A 53 18.49 9.45 7.54
CA ILE A 53 17.91 10.16 8.69
C ILE A 53 16.64 9.51 9.23
N TYR A 54 15.95 8.72 8.40
CA TYR A 54 14.77 7.95 8.81
C TYR A 54 14.63 6.69 7.95
N SER A 55 14.17 5.61 8.56
CA SER A 55 13.76 4.39 7.90
C SER A 55 12.51 3.86 8.60
N GLY A 56 11.51 3.44 7.83
CA GLY A 56 10.26 2.94 8.39
C GLY A 56 9.48 2.07 7.43
N ASP A 57 8.59 1.26 7.98
CA ASP A 57 7.80 0.30 7.21
C ASP A 57 6.70 1.01 6.42
N VAL A 58 6.52 0.56 5.18
CA VAL A 58 5.42 0.98 4.31
C VAL A 58 4.41 -0.16 4.26
N VAL A 59 3.15 0.17 4.53
CA VAL A 59 2.07 -0.79 4.66
C VAL A 59 1.01 -0.58 3.57
N ALA A 60 0.29 -1.65 3.23
CA ALA A 60 -0.88 -1.57 2.36
C ALA A 60 -2.08 -0.94 3.08
N VAL A 61 -2.66 0.10 2.48
CA VAL A 61 -3.83 0.82 3.04
C VAL A 61 -5.12 0.02 2.84
N GLN A 62 -5.16 -0.85 1.84
CA GLN A 62 -6.36 -1.59 1.45
C GLN A 62 -6.07 -3.07 1.27
N GLU A 63 -7.03 -3.90 1.70
CA GLU A 63 -7.03 -5.33 1.39
C GLU A 63 -7.27 -5.54 -0.11
N VAL A 64 -6.46 -6.38 -0.74
CA VAL A 64 -6.66 -6.82 -2.13
C VAL A 64 -6.81 -8.33 -2.14
N ALA A 65 -8.05 -8.78 -2.20
CA ALA A 65 -8.39 -10.20 -2.30
C ALA A 65 -8.00 -10.78 -3.68
N GLU A 66 -7.68 -12.07 -3.71
CA GLU A 66 -7.40 -12.79 -4.95
C GLU A 66 -8.66 -12.80 -5.84
N GLY A 67 -8.57 -12.18 -7.03
CA GLY A 67 -9.72 -11.92 -7.90
C GLY A 67 -10.48 -13.16 -8.39
N GLY A 68 -9.96 -14.38 -8.19
CA GLY A 68 -10.56 -15.62 -8.66
C GLY A 68 -11.74 -16.14 -7.82
N ALA A 69 -11.76 -15.91 -6.51
CA ALA A 69 -12.83 -16.41 -5.63
C ALA A 69 -13.99 -15.40 -5.51
N PHE A 70 -13.65 -14.12 -5.32
CA PHE A 70 -14.65 -13.05 -5.14
C PHE A 70 -15.44 -12.76 -6.42
N LYS A 71 -14.79 -12.77 -7.59
CA LYS A 71 -15.48 -12.61 -8.88
C LYS A 71 -16.53 -13.70 -9.10
N ARG A 72 -16.21 -14.96 -8.77
CA ARG A 72 -17.18 -16.07 -8.87
C ARG A 72 -18.32 -15.97 -7.86
N PHE A 73 -18.03 -15.50 -6.64
CA PHE A 73 -19.06 -15.29 -5.62
C PHE A 73 -20.04 -14.17 -6.01
N VAL A 74 -19.53 -13.03 -6.50
CA VAL A 74 -20.36 -11.92 -7.00
C VAL A 74 -21.16 -12.34 -8.22
N ASP A 75 -20.58 -13.09 -9.15
CA ASP A 75 -21.27 -13.62 -10.33
C ASP A 75 -22.42 -14.56 -9.93
N TRP A 76 -22.19 -15.46 -8.96
CA TRP A 76 -23.23 -16.32 -8.42
C TRP A 76 -24.38 -15.53 -7.76
N ILE A 77 -24.07 -14.50 -6.97
CA ILE A 77 -25.08 -13.61 -6.38
C ILE A 77 -25.85 -12.85 -7.47
N SER A 78 -25.16 -12.33 -8.49
CA SER A 78 -25.78 -11.59 -9.60
C SER A 78 -26.75 -12.46 -10.38
N LEU A 79 -26.42 -13.74 -10.61
CA LEU A 79 -27.31 -14.68 -11.29
C LEU A 79 -28.58 -14.97 -10.48
N MET A 80 -28.48 -15.10 -9.15
CA MET A 80 -29.64 -15.37 -8.28
C MET A 80 -30.65 -14.20 -8.27
N PHE A 81 -30.18 -12.96 -8.34
CA PHE A 81 -31.06 -11.78 -8.40
C PHE A 81 -31.69 -11.56 -9.77
N ASN A 82 -30.99 -11.90 -10.85
CA ASN A 82 -31.56 -11.79 -12.21
C ASN A 82 -32.69 -12.80 -12.43
N ASP A 83 -32.60 -14.00 -11.83
CA ASP A 83 -33.63 -15.03 -11.94
C ASP A 83 -34.92 -14.62 -11.20
N SER A 84 -34.79 -13.90 -10.08
CA SER A 84 -35.90 -13.51 -9.21
C SER A 84 -36.73 -12.30 -9.68
N PHE A 85 -36.30 -11.59 -10.73
CA PHE A 85 -36.97 -10.38 -11.25
C PHE A 85 -37.54 -10.55 -12.67
N SER A 86 -37.62 -11.80 -13.17
CA SER A 86 -38.16 -12.11 -14.50
C SER A 86 -39.61 -12.65 -14.52
N GLU A 87 -40.35 -12.50 -13.41
CA GLU A 87 -41.83 -12.65 -13.40
C GLU A 87 -42.55 -11.31 -13.65
#